data_AF-A0A1I4KLF4-F1
#
_entry.id   AF-A0A1I4KLF4-F1
#
_cell.length_a   1.000
_cell.length_b   1.000
_cell.length_c   1.000
_cell.angle_alpha   90.00
_cell.angle_beta   90.00
_cell.angle_gamma   90.00
#
_symmetry.space_group_name_H-M   'P 1'
#
loop_
_entity.id
_entity.type
_entity.pdbx_description
1 polymer ?
#
loop_
_entity_poly.entity_id
_entity_poly.type
_entity_poly.pdbx_seq_one_letter_code
_entity_poly.pdbx_strand_id
1 'polypeptide(L)'
;MRLFYIKKTIYLLMCVPYFYLALLFDYYYHSVILFILLIFWAFFVGFTLRRTNRLKTLFLGNLCSASTSYLFFAKCTEWHFLYHPFSPEQIILLLAGIYLFPQLLGIIWGSIFARYRRHTHF
;
A
#
# COMPACT_ATOMS: atom_id res chain seq x y z
N MET A 1 -6.82 14.18 -22.97
CA MET A 1 -6.85 12.69 -22.93
C MET A 1 -5.86 12.06 -21.94
N ARG A 2 -4.56 12.39 -21.97
CA ARG A 2 -3.51 11.78 -21.10
C ARG A 2 -3.80 11.79 -19.59
N LEU A 3 -4.34 12.88 -19.05
CA LEU A 3 -4.63 13.01 -17.62
C LEU A 3 -5.71 12.05 -17.12
N PHE A 4 -6.72 11.71 -17.94
CA PHE A 4 -7.82 10.84 -17.54
C PHE A 4 -7.34 9.40 -17.29
N TYR A 5 -6.48 8.89 -18.19
CA TYR A 5 -5.88 7.55 -18.04
C TYR A 5 -5.01 7.44 -16.80
N ILE A 6 -4.17 8.45 -16.53
CA ILE A 6 -3.30 8.48 -15.33
C ILE A 6 -4.15 8.43 -14.05
N LYS A 7 -5.29 9.14 -14.02
CA LYS A 7 -6.21 9.09 -12.86
C LYS A 7 -6.77 7.69 -12.66
N LYS A 8 -7.26 7.05 -13.73
CA LYS A 8 -7.86 5.70 -13.68
C LYS A 8 -6.85 4.64 -13.23
N THR A 9 -5.61 4.71 -13.71
CA THR A 9 -4.54 3.77 -13.34
C THR A 9 -4.22 3.82 -11.84
N ILE A 10 -4.17 5.02 -11.24
CA ILE A 10 -3.90 5.17 -9.80
C ILE A 10 -4.98 4.50 -8.95
N TYR A 11 -6.25 4.64 -9.35
CA TYR A 11 -7.36 3.98 -8.63
C TYR A 11 -7.33 2.46 -8.77
N LEU A 12 -7.02 1.94 -9.97
CA LEU A 12 -6.89 0.49 -10.19
C LEU A 12 -5.76 -0.11 -9.36
N LEU A 13 -4.61 0.56 -9.29
CA LEU A 13 -3.48 0.15 -8.44
C LEU A 13 -3.88 0.11 -6.96
N MET A 14 -4.70 1.05 -6.51
CA MET A 14 -5.16 1.12 -5.12
C MET A 14 -6.12 0.00 -4.71
N CYS A 15 -6.78 -0.67 -5.67
CA CYS A 15 -7.66 -1.80 -5.38
C CYS A 15 -6.94 -3.15 -5.33
N VAL A 16 -5.64 -3.18 -5.68
CA VAL A 16 -4.84 -4.40 -5.66
C VAL A 16 -4.73 -4.90 -4.20
N PRO A 17 -5.01 -6.19 -3.93
CA PRO A 17 -4.92 -6.76 -2.59
C PRO A 17 -3.45 -7.02 -2.21
N TYR A 18 -2.70 -5.95 -1.97
CA TYR A 18 -1.24 -6.04 -1.79
C TYR A 18 -0.81 -6.92 -0.61
N PHE A 19 -1.55 -6.87 0.50
CA PHE A 19 -1.21 -7.67 1.69
C PHE A 19 -1.43 -9.16 1.42
N TYR A 20 -2.54 -9.50 0.76
CA TYR A 20 -2.78 -10.88 0.32
C TYR A 20 -1.69 -11.35 -0.65
N LEU A 21 -1.27 -10.53 -1.62
CA LEU A 21 -0.21 -10.92 -2.55
C LEU A 21 1.12 -11.17 -1.84
N ALA A 22 1.46 -10.36 -0.83
CA ALA A 22 2.67 -10.56 -0.03
C ALA A 22 2.64 -11.90 0.72
N LEU A 23 1.52 -12.19 1.39
CA LEU A 23 1.29 -13.44 2.12
C LEU A 23 1.24 -14.65 1.18
N LEU A 24 0.63 -14.49 0.00
CA LEU A 24 0.60 -15.51 -1.06
C LEU A 24 2.01 -15.87 -1.50
N PHE A 25 2.85 -14.86 -1.72
CA PHE A 25 4.22 -15.05 -2.17
C PHE A 25 5.09 -15.68 -1.08
N ASP A 26 4.92 -15.23 0.16
CA ASP A 26 5.56 -15.82 1.33
C ASP A 26 5.18 -17.30 1.51
N TYR A 27 3.90 -17.63 1.37
CA TYR A 27 3.40 -19.00 1.47
C TYR A 27 3.98 -19.93 0.40
N TYR A 28 3.94 -19.53 -0.88
CA TYR A 28 4.36 -20.39 -1.98
C TYR A 28 5.88 -20.45 -2.20
N TYR A 29 6.58 -19.36 -1.90
CA TYR A 29 8.02 -19.23 -2.20
C TYR A 29 8.90 -19.12 -0.96
N HIS A 30 8.31 -19.16 0.25
CA HIS A 30 9.02 -18.99 1.52
C HIS A 30 9.93 -17.75 1.52
N SER A 31 9.42 -16.66 0.91
CA SER A 31 10.22 -15.50 0.58
C SER A 31 9.56 -14.21 1.02
N VAL A 32 10.33 -13.42 1.77
CA VAL A 32 9.90 -12.12 2.29
C VAL A 32 10.07 -10.96 1.31
N ILE A 33 10.57 -11.23 0.10
CA ILE A 33 10.94 -10.18 -0.86
C ILE A 33 9.78 -9.24 -1.20
N LEU A 34 8.56 -9.79 -1.31
CA LEU A 34 7.40 -8.98 -1.66
C LEU A 34 6.99 -8.04 -0.51
N PHE A 35 7.19 -8.44 0.75
CA PHE A 35 7.01 -7.54 1.88
C PHE A 35 7.97 -6.35 1.83
N ILE A 36 9.24 -6.60 1.46
CA ILE A 36 10.27 -5.56 1.31
C ILE A 36 9.91 -4.62 0.16
N LEU A 37 9.54 -5.17 -1.01
CA LEU A 37 9.10 -4.37 -2.15
C LEU A 37 7.89 -3.49 -1.80
N LEU A 38 6.97 -4.00 -0.97
CA LEU A 38 5.82 -3.23 -0.50
C LEU A 38 6.20 -2.07 0.42
N ILE A 39 7.33 -2.12 1.14
CA ILE A 39 7.84 -0.96 1.91
C ILE A 39 8.19 0.18 0.96
N PHE A 40 8.94 -0.12 -0.10
CA PHE A 40 9.31 0.87 -1.12
C PHE A 40 8.08 1.38 -1.88
N TRP A 41 7.15 0.47 -2.21
CA TRP A 41 5.89 0.83 -2.85
C TRP A 41 5.04 1.76 -1.97
N ALA A 42 4.90 1.43 -0.69
CA ALA A 42 4.18 2.23 0.30
C ALA A 42 4.76 3.65 0.41
N PHE A 43 6.09 3.76 0.50
CA PHE A 43 6.79 5.05 0.45
C PHE A 43 6.48 5.82 -0.85
N PHE A 44 6.62 5.15 -2.00
CA PHE A 44 6.40 5.76 -3.31
C PHE A 44 4.97 6.27 -3.50
N VAL A 45 3.96 5.52 -3.04
CA VAL A 45 2.56 5.91 -3.07
C VAL A 45 2.33 7.15 -2.20
N GLY A 46 2.83 7.16 -0.95
CA GLY A 46 2.73 8.32 -0.05
C GLY A 46 3.35 9.57 -0.65
N PHE A 47 4.55 9.45 -1.20
CA PHE A 47 5.27 10.53 -1.88
C PHE A 47 4.49 11.07 -3.08
N THR A 48 4.04 10.20 -3.97
CA THR A 48 3.37 10.58 -5.22
C THR A 48 2.01 11.23 -4.97
N LEU A 49 1.22 10.70 -4.04
CA LEU A 49 -0.07 11.27 -3.68
C LEU A 49 0.05 12.62 -3.00
N ARG A 50 1.10 12.82 -2.19
CA ARG A 50 1.39 14.15 -1.64
C ARG A 50 1.71 15.14 -2.76
N ARG A 51 2.58 14.77 -3.69
CA ARG A 51 3.00 15.60 -4.83
C ARG A 51 1.84 15.98 -5.76
N THR A 52 0.82 15.12 -5.85
CA THR A 52 -0.37 15.35 -6.66
C THR A 52 -1.55 15.94 -5.89
N ASN A 53 -1.36 16.27 -4.60
CA ASN A 53 -2.37 16.78 -3.68
C ASN A 53 -3.62 15.87 -3.55
N ARG A 54 -3.40 14.55 -3.52
CA ARG A 54 -4.45 13.51 -3.46
C ARG A 54 -4.32 12.62 -2.23
N LEU A 55 -3.94 13.18 -1.10
CA LEU A 55 -3.83 12.39 0.14
C LEU A 55 -5.15 11.71 0.53
N LYS A 56 -6.31 12.29 0.19
CA LYS A 56 -7.63 11.67 0.43
C LYS A 56 -7.77 10.28 -0.22
N THR A 57 -7.13 10.05 -1.38
CA THR A 57 -7.19 8.73 -2.03
C THR A 57 -6.32 7.69 -1.34
N LEU A 58 -5.37 8.08 -0.49
CA LEU A 58 -4.54 7.14 0.28
C LEU A 58 -5.39 6.35 1.29
N PHE A 59 -6.31 7.02 1.99
CA PHE A 59 -7.24 6.35 2.90
C PHE A 59 -8.12 5.33 2.17
N LEU A 60 -8.73 5.75 1.06
CA LEU A 60 -9.56 4.87 0.23
C LEU A 60 -8.75 3.70 -0.33
N GLY A 61 -7.52 3.93 -0.78
CA GLY A 61 -6.68 2.87 -1.33
C GLY A 61 -6.24 1.85 -0.28
N ASN A 62 -5.84 2.30 0.91
CA ASN A 62 -5.51 1.40 2.01
C ASN A 62 -6.75 0.60 2.44
N LEU A 63 -7.92 1.23 2.53
CA LEU A 63 -9.16 0.55 2.87
C LEU A 63 -9.52 -0.50 1.80
N CYS A 64 -9.51 -0.13 0.52
CA CYS A 64 -9.77 -1.05 -0.57
C CYS A 64 -8.80 -2.23 -0.57
N SER A 65 -7.49 -1.98 -0.46
CA SER A 65 -6.45 -3.03 -0.42
C SER A 65 -6.62 -3.95 0.79
N ALA A 66 -6.96 -3.42 1.97
CA ALA A 66 -7.21 -4.22 3.16
C ALA A 66 -8.47 -5.09 3.00
N SER A 67 -9.58 -4.50 2.54
CA SER A 67 -10.83 -5.22 2.32
C SER A 67 -10.70 -6.30 1.25
N THR A 68 -10.07 -6.01 0.11
CA THR A 68 -9.84 -7.02 -0.93
C THR A 68 -8.90 -8.11 -0.44
N SER A 69 -7.82 -7.76 0.28
CA SER A 69 -6.92 -8.75 0.88
C SER A 69 -7.65 -9.67 1.86
N TYR A 70 -8.55 -9.14 2.67
CA TYR A 70 -9.35 -9.93 3.61
C TYR A 70 -10.26 -10.93 2.89
N LEU A 71 -10.99 -10.47 1.86
CA LEU A 71 -11.86 -11.33 1.06
C LEU A 71 -11.10 -12.47 0.38
N PHE A 72 -9.86 -12.24 -0.06
CA PHE A 72 -9.03 -13.28 -0.66
C PHE A 72 -8.43 -14.21 0.41
N PHE A 73 -7.95 -13.67 1.54
CA PHE A 73 -7.42 -14.48 2.64
C PHE A 73 -8.48 -15.43 3.20
N ALA A 74 -9.74 -14.98 3.33
CA ALA A 74 -10.85 -15.80 3.81
C ALA A 74 -11.09 -17.06 2.97
N LYS A 75 -10.61 -17.11 1.72
CA LYS A 75 -10.69 -18.29 0.84
C LYS A 75 -9.52 -19.28 1.04
N CYS A 76 -8.49 -18.91 1.80
CA CYS A 76 -7.28 -19.69 2.01
C CYS A 76 -7.23 -20.26 3.44
N THR A 77 -8.04 -21.29 3.70
CA THR A 77 -8.15 -21.96 5.01
C THR A 77 -6.82 -22.52 5.53
N GLU A 78 -5.97 -23.01 4.64
CA GLU A 78 -4.65 -23.59 4.98
C GLU A 78 -3.70 -22.58 5.63
N TRP A 79 -3.87 -21.29 5.35
CA TRP A 79 -2.97 -20.25 5.85
C TRP A 79 -3.24 -19.91 7.32
N HIS A 80 -4.43 -20.27 7.82
CA HIS A 80 -4.77 -20.09 9.22
C HIS A 80 -3.78 -20.82 10.13
N PHE A 81 -3.33 -22.01 9.72
CA PHE A 81 -2.36 -22.80 10.48
C PHE A 81 -0.93 -22.23 10.43
N LEU A 82 -0.52 -21.64 9.31
CA LEU A 82 0.84 -21.09 9.14
C LEU A 82 1.07 -19.85 10.01
N TYR A 83 0.07 -18.98 10.13
CA TYR A 83 0.21 -17.67 10.77
C TYR A 83 -0.37 -17.61 12.20
N HIS A 84 -0.62 -18.76 12.82
CA HIS A 84 -0.96 -18.83 14.25
C HIS A 84 0.12 -18.13 15.09
N PRO A 85 -0.25 -17.37 16.14
CA PRO A 85 -1.57 -17.28 16.75
C PRO A 85 -2.48 -16.17 16.17
N PHE A 86 -2.07 -15.49 15.10
CA PHE A 86 -2.81 -14.33 14.60
C PHE A 86 -3.96 -14.73 13.68
N SER A 87 -5.12 -14.10 13.89
CA SER A 87 -6.23 -14.24 12.96
C SER A 87 -5.91 -13.52 11.63
N PRO A 88 -6.56 -13.90 10.51
CA PRO A 88 -6.42 -13.24 9.22
C PRO A 88 -6.54 -11.71 9.29
N GLU A 89 -7.50 -11.26 10.09
CA GLU A 89 -7.83 -9.85 10.30
C GLU A 89 -6.69 -9.14 11.02
N GLN A 90 -6.14 -9.79 12.04
CA GLN A 90 -5.00 -9.25 12.80
C GLN A 90 -3.76 -9.12 11.92
N ILE A 91 -3.47 -10.11 11.05
CA ILE A 91 -2.31 -10.06 10.14
C ILE A 91 -2.47 -8.93 9.14
N ILE A 92 -3.64 -8.84 8.49
CA ILE A 92 -3.91 -7.78 7.50
C ILE A 92 -3.87 -6.40 8.16
N LEU A 93 -4.45 -6.26 9.36
CA LEU A 93 -4.44 -5.00 10.10
C LEU A 93 -3.02 -4.63 10.56
N LEU A 94 -2.23 -5.61 11.01
CA LEU A 94 -0.83 -5.43 11.40
C LEU A 94 -0.01 -4.96 10.20
N LEU A 95 -0.10 -5.64 9.06
CA LEU A 95 0.58 -5.24 7.83
C LEU A 95 0.13 -3.85 7.38
N ALA A 96 -1.18 -3.58 7.37
CA ALA A 96 -1.70 -2.26 7.04
C ALA A 96 -1.09 -1.18 7.94
N GLY A 97 -1.01 -1.42 9.26
CA GLY A 97 -0.37 -0.54 10.23
C GLY A 97 1.12 -0.34 9.96
N ILE A 98 1.87 -1.41 9.71
CA ILE A 98 3.30 -1.36 9.39
C ILE A 98 3.53 -0.50 8.14
N TYR A 99 2.73 -0.67 7.09
CA TYR A 99 2.89 0.06 5.84
C TYR A 99 2.44 1.53 5.89
N LEU A 100 1.71 1.95 6.93
CA LEU A 100 1.46 3.38 7.17
C LEU A 100 2.76 4.13 7.45
N PHE A 101 3.73 3.53 8.13
CA PHE A 101 5.00 4.18 8.47
C PHE A 101 5.80 4.65 7.23
N PRO A 102 6.14 3.77 6.26
CA PRO A 102 6.81 4.21 5.03
C PRO A 102 5.93 5.15 4.19
N GLN A 103 4.59 4.98 4.18
CA GLN A 103 3.68 5.94 3.53
C GLN A 103 3.80 7.34 4.13
N LEU A 104 3.83 7.46 5.47
CA LEU A 104 4.02 8.73 6.17
C LEU A 104 5.37 9.36 5.83
N LEU A 105 6.45 8.57 5.82
CA LEU A 105 7.76 9.05 5.37
C LEU A 105 7.70 9.58 3.93
N GLY A 106 7.04 8.86 3.03
CA GLY A 106 6.81 9.31 1.66
C GLY A 106 6.07 10.66 1.61
N ILE A 107 5.03 10.83 2.41
CA ILE A 107 4.27 12.09 2.50
C ILE A 107 5.15 13.24 3.02
N ILE A 108 5.97 13.00 4.05
CA ILE A 108 6.89 14.01 4.60
C ILE A 108 7.86 14.47 3.51
N TRP A 109 8.56 13.52 2.88
CA TRP A 109 9.49 13.81 1.79
C TRP A 109 8.81 14.49 0.60
N GLY A 110 7.63 14.03 0.19
CA GLY A 110 6.85 14.65 -0.87
C GLY A 110 6.47 16.10 -0.57
N SER A 111 6.24 16.42 0.72
CA SER A 111 5.98 17.79 1.19
C SER A 111 7.20 18.69 1.10
N ILE A 112 8.37 18.20 1.53
CA ILE A 112 9.65 18.93 1.46
C ILE A 112 9.95 19.31 0.01
N PHE A 113 9.90 18.34 -0.91
CA PHE A 113 10.14 18.58 -2.33
C PHE A 113 9.10 19.49 -3.00
N ALA A 114 7.85 19.46 -2.54
CA ALA A 114 6.81 20.36 -3.04
C ALA A 114 7.00 21.82 -2.58
N ARG A 115 7.58 22.04 -1.39
CA ARG A 115 7.95 23.37 -0.91
C ARG A 115 9.17 23.91 -1.66
N TYR A 116 10.20 23.08 -1.85
CA TYR A 116 11.42 23.47 -2.57
C TYR A 116 11.13 23.99 -3.99
N ARG A 117 10.29 23.29 -4.76
CA ARG A 117 9.88 23.72 -6.11
C ARG A 117 9.18 25.09 -6.13
N ARG A 118 8.46 25.47 -5.07
CA ARG A 118 7.81 26.78 -5.01
C ARG A 118 8.80 27.92 -4.76
N HIS A 119 9.92 27.67 -4.10
CA HIS A 119 10.95 28.68 -3.83
C HIS A 119 11.86 28.97 -5.03
N THR A 120 12.05 28.01 -5.94
CA THR A 120 12.92 28.16 -7.12
C THR A 120 12.26 28.86 -8.32
N HIS A 121 10.99 29.27 -8.20
CA HIS A 121 10.23 29.96 -9.25
C HIS A 121 9.88 31.41 -8.87
N PHE A 122 10.53 31.96 -7.83
CA PHE A 122 10.52 33.38 -7.50
C PHE A 122 11.85 34.01 -7.86
#